data_AF-A0A8J4A3J1-F1
#
_entry.id   AF-A0A8J4A3J1-F1
#
_cell.length_a   1.000
_cell.length_b   1.000
_cell.length_c   1.000
_cell.angle_alpha   90.00
_cell.angle_beta   90.00
_cell.angle_gamma   90.00
#
_symmetry.space_group_name_H-M   'P 1'
#
loop_
_entity.id
_entity.type
_entity.pdbx_description
1 polymer ?
#
loop_
_entity_poly.entity_id
_entity_poly.type
_entity_poly.pdbx_seq_one_letter_code
_entity_poly.pdbx_strand_id
1 'polypeptide(L)'
;MPASHFSPLGYTRLRWVTLLVGIAMLVVGLSAAYGPFERSREFRQAVECDCFDREAATIVGRREFTTTSIVTDANGGQYAHDVTHYELTWERPGGGRTVRDVSKDVYDRTSDGGRLDLRTWRGEVVGVEADGAVQLFLPEPGRRMVTWFWVAWFGLGALLWAVLFGWWDGFAWVGGRLLAWAFLAWVLGRLGSEAVIEGFDTGWALAGDVAGLVCAFLLAGFILVVMTGYGAQQRFGEEPR
;
A
#
# COMPACT_ATOMS: atom_id res chain seq x y z
N MET A 1 -24.90 -28.66 -24.33
CA MET A 1 -25.06 -27.22 -24.06
C MET A 1 -24.71 -26.46 -25.33
N PRO A 2 -25.59 -25.62 -25.88
CA PRO A 2 -25.32 -24.91 -27.13
C PRO A 2 -24.19 -23.90 -26.93
N ALA A 3 -23.15 -24.00 -27.74
CA ALA A 3 -22.08 -23.01 -27.80
C ALA A 3 -22.68 -21.68 -28.23
N SER A 4 -22.76 -20.72 -27.32
CA SER A 4 -23.18 -19.36 -27.63
C SER A 4 -22.16 -18.75 -28.58
N HIS A 5 -22.59 -18.54 -29.83
CA HIS A 5 -21.81 -17.89 -30.88
C HIS A 5 -21.60 -16.42 -30.50
N PHE A 6 -20.53 -16.12 -29.78
CA PHE A 6 -20.11 -14.75 -29.54
C PHE A 6 -19.60 -14.15 -30.85
N SER A 7 -20.30 -13.14 -31.37
CA SER A 7 -19.93 -12.43 -32.59
C SER A 7 -18.60 -11.68 -32.41
N PRO A 8 -17.61 -11.84 -33.31
CA PRO A 8 -16.26 -11.28 -33.18
C PRO A 8 -16.22 -9.74 -33.06
N LEU A 9 -17.27 -9.04 -33.50
CA LEU A 9 -17.39 -7.58 -33.42
C LEU A 9 -17.56 -7.05 -31.98
N GLY A 10 -18.15 -7.84 -31.07
CA GLY A 10 -18.34 -7.41 -29.68
C GLY A 10 -17.02 -7.34 -28.90
N TYR A 11 -16.10 -8.25 -29.22
CA TYR A 11 -14.80 -8.39 -28.57
C TYR A 11 -13.90 -7.17 -28.80
N THR A 12 -13.82 -6.69 -30.03
CA THR A 12 -13.00 -5.53 -30.38
C THR A 12 -13.46 -4.28 -29.64
N ARG A 13 -14.77 -4.08 -29.49
CA ARG A 13 -15.33 -2.91 -28.79
C ARG A 13 -14.99 -2.92 -27.30
N LEU A 14 -15.18 -4.05 -26.63
CA LEU A 14 -14.86 -4.17 -25.20
C LEU A 14 -13.37 -3.91 -24.94
N ARG A 15 -12.49 -4.47 -25.77
CA ARG A 15 -11.04 -4.25 -25.69
C ARG A 15 -10.68 -2.76 -25.77
N TRP A 16 -11.25 -2.04 -26.73
CA TRP A 16 -11.03 -0.60 -26.86
C TRP A 16 -11.55 0.18 -25.66
N VAL A 17 -12.74 -0.18 -25.15
CA VAL A 17 -13.29 0.45 -23.94
C VAL A 17 -12.35 0.25 -22.75
N THR A 18 -11.89 -0.97 -22.49
CA THR A 18 -10.97 -1.24 -21.37
C THR A 18 -9.64 -0.52 -21.54
N LEU A 19 -9.10 -0.46 -22.77
CA LEU A 19 -7.89 0.28 -23.08
C LEU A 19 -8.06 1.77 -22.78
N LEU A 20 -9.14 2.40 -23.24
CA LEU A 20 -9.42 3.81 -23.00
C LEU A 20 -9.62 4.11 -21.51
N VAL A 21 -10.33 3.25 -20.78
CA VAL A 21 -10.51 3.38 -19.33
C VAL A 21 -9.16 3.27 -18.61
N GLY A 22 -8.33 2.30 -18.99
CA GLY A 22 -6.99 2.14 -18.40
C GLY A 22 -6.09 3.36 -18.62
N ILE A 23 -6.08 3.91 -19.85
CA ILE A 23 -5.36 5.17 -20.14
C ILE A 23 -5.89 6.31 -19.29
N ALA A 24 -7.21 6.48 -19.22
CA ALA A 24 -7.82 7.58 -18.47
C ALA A 24 -7.46 7.49 -16.98
N MET A 25 -7.56 6.31 -16.36
CA MET A 25 -7.17 6.09 -14.96
C MET A 25 -5.69 6.36 -14.73
N LEU A 26 -4.82 5.92 -15.65
CA LEU A 26 -3.38 6.15 -15.55
C LEU A 26 -3.04 7.65 -15.62
N VAL A 27 -3.62 8.37 -16.58
CA VAL A 27 -3.42 9.82 -16.73
C VAL A 27 -3.95 10.58 -15.51
N VAL A 28 -5.15 10.27 -15.05
CA VAL A 28 -5.75 10.91 -13.87
C VAL A 28 -4.93 10.62 -12.62
N GLY A 29 -4.57 9.36 -12.38
CA GLY A 29 -3.78 8.96 -11.22
C GLY A 29 -2.43 9.66 -11.17
N LEU A 30 -1.67 9.66 -12.28
CA LEU A 30 -0.36 10.33 -12.34
C LEU A 30 -0.47 11.85 -12.20
N SER A 31 -1.46 12.46 -12.86
CA SER A 31 -1.66 13.92 -12.78
C SER A 31 -2.06 14.35 -11.37
N ALA A 32 -2.93 13.59 -10.71
CA ALA A 32 -3.37 13.87 -9.35
C ALA A 32 -2.29 13.53 -8.29
N ALA A 33 -1.35 12.64 -8.60
CA ALA A 33 -0.20 12.34 -7.74
C ALA A 33 0.88 13.43 -7.76
N TYR A 34 0.92 14.28 -8.79
CA TYR A 34 1.97 15.29 -8.96
C TYR A 34 2.05 16.29 -7.81
N GLY A 35 0.93 16.93 -7.45
CA GLY A 35 0.90 17.91 -6.36
C GLY A 35 1.25 17.32 -4.98
N PRO A 36 0.75 16.13 -4.62
CA PRO A 36 1.20 15.39 -3.45
C PRO A 36 2.71 15.06 -3.47
N PHE A 37 3.24 14.66 -4.62
CA PHE A 37 4.66 14.33 -4.77
C PHE A 37 5.57 15.54 -4.52
N GLU A 38 5.24 16.70 -5.09
CA GLU A 38 5.99 17.94 -4.84
C GLU A 38 5.99 18.30 -3.35
N ARG A 39 4.84 18.20 -2.69
CA ARG A 39 4.72 18.42 -1.24
C ARG A 39 5.52 17.42 -0.41
N SER A 40 5.57 16.14 -0.81
CA SER A 40 6.41 15.16 -0.14
C SER A 40 7.91 15.47 -0.28
N ARG A 41 8.34 16.04 -1.42
CA ARG A 41 9.73 16.50 -1.59
C ARG A 41 10.04 17.71 -0.70
N GLU A 42 9.15 18.68 -0.63
CA GLU A 42 9.29 19.83 0.27
C GLU A 42 9.33 19.38 1.75
N PHE A 43 8.48 18.42 2.13
CA PHE A 43 8.49 17.85 3.47
C PHE A 43 9.81 17.16 3.78
N ARG A 44 10.35 16.36 2.84
CA ARG A 44 11.66 15.72 3.01
C ARG A 44 12.77 16.74 3.23
N GLN A 45 12.76 17.84 2.47
CA GLN A 45 13.70 18.93 2.68
C GLN A 45 13.55 19.56 4.07
N ALA A 46 12.32 19.72 4.57
CA ALA A 46 12.08 20.18 5.93
C ALA A 46 12.59 19.21 7.01
N VAL A 47 12.48 17.90 6.78
CA VAL A 47 13.08 16.86 7.65
C VAL A 47 14.60 16.98 7.66
N GLU A 48 15.23 17.10 6.49
CA GLU A 48 16.70 17.18 6.36
C GLU A 48 17.30 18.43 7.04
N CYS A 49 16.56 19.55 7.08
CA CYS A 49 17.01 20.77 7.76
C CYS A 49 16.43 20.98 9.17
N ASP A 50 15.62 20.04 9.70
CA ASP A 50 14.84 20.19 10.94
C ASP A 50 13.99 21.47 10.99
N CYS A 51 13.46 21.90 9.84
CA CYS A 51 12.73 23.16 9.68
C CYS A 51 11.24 23.00 9.99
N PHE A 52 10.92 22.64 11.24
CA PHE A 52 9.54 22.49 11.71
C PHE A 52 9.14 23.59 12.68
N ASP A 53 7.89 24.04 12.58
CA ASP A 53 7.28 24.86 13.61
C ASP A 53 7.01 24.00 14.84
N ARG A 54 7.22 24.56 16.03
CA ARG A 54 7.01 23.85 17.31
C ARG A 54 5.83 24.44 18.06
N GLU A 55 4.95 23.58 18.54
CA GLU A 55 3.77 23.97 19.31
C GLU A 55 3.61 23.06 20.53
N ALA A 56 3.44 23.66 21.71
CA ALA A 56 3.16 22.89 22.92
C ALA A 56 1.72 22.37 22.91
N ALA A 57 1.54 21.11 23.27
CA ALA A 57 0.25 20.49 23.51
C ALA A 57 0.23 19.82 24.88
N THR A 58 -0.98 19.55 25.39
CA THR A 58 -1.18 18.85 26.66
C THR A 58 -1.75 17.47 26.38
N ILE A 59 -1.17 16.44 26.99
CA ILE A 59 -1.68 15.08 26.89
C ILE A 59 -2.92 14.96 27.76
N VAL A 60 -4.04 14.56 27.17
CA VAL A 60 -5.34 14.44 27.85
C VAL A 60 -5.82 12.99 27.96
N GLY A 61 -5.10 12.05 27.36
CA GLY A 61 -5.35 10.63 27.52
C GLY A 61 -4.27 9.77 26.91
N ARG A 62 -4.10 8.58 27.49
CA ARG A 62 -3.16 7.54 27.05
C ARG A 62 -3.89 6.20 27.01
N ARG A 63 -3.59 5.38 26.01
CA ARG A 63 -4.16 4.04 25.90
C ARG A 63 -3.15 3.07 25.31
N GLU A 64 -2.95 1.96 25.99
CA GLU A 64 -2.24 0.80 25.46
C GLU A 64 -3.25 -0.32 25.18
N PHE A 65 -3.17 -0.93 24.01
CA PHE A 65 -3.99 -2.10 23.70
C PHE A 65 -3.26 -3.05 22.74
N THR A 66 -3.55 -4.33 22.85
CA THR A 66 -2.98 -5.37 21.98
C THR A 66 -4.03 -5.86 21.00
N THR A 67 -3.65 -5.88 19.72
CA THR A 67 -4.44 -6.49 18.66
C THR A 67 -3.85 -7.86 18.34
N THR A 68 -4.62 -8.92 18.56
CA THR A 68 -4.25 -10.28 18.16
C THR A 68 -4.80 -10.58 16.77
N SER A 69 -3.92 -10.94 15.85
CA SER A 69 -4.28 -11.46 14.53
C SER A 69 -3.94 -12.94 14.42
N ILE A 70 -4.84 -13.75 13.88
CA ILE A 70 -4.57 -15.17 13.64
C ILE A 70 -4.04 -15.32 12.22
N VAL A 71 -2.82 -15.82 12.10
CA VAL A 71 -2.20 -16.13 10.81
C VAL A 71 -2.21 -17.65 10.64
N THR A 72 -2.73 -18.09 9.49
CA THR A 72 -2.70 -19.50 9.09
C THR A 72 -1.54 -19.69 8.13
N ASP A 73 -0.64 -20.61 8.46
CA ASP A 73 0.47 -21.00 7.60
C ASP A 73 0.00 -21.87 6.41
N ALA A 74 0.92 -22.19 5.50
CA ALA A 74 0.63 -22.99 4.32
C ALA A 74 0.23 -24.45 4.65
N ASN A 75 0.51 -24.93 5.85
CA ASN A 75 0.17 -26.27 6.34
C ASN A 75 -1.15 -26.29 7.13
N GLY A 76 -1.84 -25.14 7.25
CA GLY A 76 -3.05 -25.00 8.04
C GLY A 76 -2.80 -24.81 9.54
N GLY A 77 -1.53 -24.69 9.96
CA GLY A 77 -1.16 -24.33 11.32
C GLY A 77 -1.54 -22.87 11.61
N GLN A 78 -2.14 -22.62 12.77
CA GLN A 78 -2.52 -21.27 13.18
C GLN A 78 -1.58 -20.80 14.27
N TYR A 79 -1.10 -19.56 14.13
CA TYR A 79 -0.37 -18.88 15.18
C TYR A 79 -0.96 -17.48 15.41
N ALA A 80 -0.98 -17.08 16.68
CA ALA A 80 -1.36 -15.73 17.07
C ALA A 80 -0.17 -14.78 16.83
N HIS A 81 -0.45 -13.67 16.17
CA HIS A 81 0.47 -12.56 16.01
C HIS A 81 -0.12 -11.35 16.74
N ASP A 82 0.47 -11.03 17.88
CA ASP A 82 0.07 -9.93 18.75
C ASP A 82 0.86 -8.67 18.41
N VAL A 83 0.13 -7.58 18.20
CA VAL A 83 0.71 -6.24 17.99
C VAL A 83 0.21 -5.32 19.09
N THR A 84 1.12 -4.77 19.88
CA THR A 84 0.79 -3.78 20.90
C THR A 84 0.82 -2.37 20.31
N HIS A 85 -0.27 -1.64 20.51
CA HIS A 85 -0.48 -0.27 20.08
C HIS A 85 -0.41 0.67 21.29
N TYR A 86 0.17 1.84 21.06
CA TYR A 86 0.34 2.89 22.05
C TYR A 86 -0.32 4.17 21.52
N GLU A 87 -1.53 4.48 21.97
CA GLU A 87 -2.26 5.68 21.56
C GLU A 87 -2.05 6.82 22.56
N LEU A 88 -1.74 8.01 22.03
CA LEU A 88 -1.80 9.27 22.77
C LEU A 88 -2.95 10.12 22.27
N THR A 89 -3.66 10.75 23.20
CA THR A 89 -4.59 11.83 22.93
C THR A 89 -4.01 13.13 23.50
N TRP A 90 -3.87 14.15 22.67
CA TRP A 90 -3.43 15.46 23.10
C TRP A 90 -4.39 16.56 22.66
N GLU A 91 -4.36 17.66 23.39
CA GLU A 91 -5.13 18.87 23.16
C GLU A 91 -4.19 20.02 22.84
N ARG A 92 -4.42 20.69 21.71
CA ARG A 92 -3.70 21.91 21.30
C ARG A 92 -4.23 23.12 22.08
N PRO A 93 -3.49 24.24 22.16
CA PRO A 93 -3.95 25.47 22.81
C PRO A 93 -5.28 26.01 22.25
N GLY A 94 -5.61 25.69 21.00
CA GLY A 94 -6.90 26.00 20.38
C GLY A 94 -8.07 25.08 20.76
N GLY A 95 -7.88 24.14 21.70
CA GLY A 95 -8.90 23.19 22.17
C GLY A 95 -9.12 21.97 21.24
N GLY A 96 -8.40 21.89 20.12
CA GLY A 96 -8.48 20.76 19.20
C GLY A 96 -7.83 19.52 19.80
N ARG A 97 -8.58 18.42 19.91
CA ARG A 97 -8.09 17.12 20.36
C ARG A 97 -7.73 16.20 19.20
N THR A 98 -6.61 15.51 19.31
CA THR A 98 -6.15 14.54 18.31
C THR A 98 -5.72 13.26 19.00
N VAL A 99 -6.12 12.11 18.45
CA VAL A 99 -5.68 10.78 18.89
C VAL A 99 -4.76 10.20 17.81
N ARG A 100 -3.60 9.66 18.21
CA ARG A 100 -2.68 8.95 17.31
C ARG A 100 -1.94 7.83 18.03
N ASP A 101 -1.68 6.77 17.27
CA ASP A 101 -0.66 5.79 17.61
C ASP A 101 0.73 6.44 17.60
N VAL A 102 1.52 6.10 18.62
CA VAL A 102 2.90 6.53 18.79
C VAL A 102 3.83 5.33 19.03
N SER A 103 5.13 5.56 18.99
CA SER A 103 6.12 4.58 19.39
C SER A 103 6.08 4.38 20.90
N LYS A 104 6.47 3.17 21.34
CA LYS A 104 6.58 2.85 22.76
C LYS A 104 7.47 3.85 23.52
N ASP A 105 8.58 4.28 22.91
CA ASP A 105 9.52 5.22 23.54
C ASP A 105 8.89 6.59 23.82
N VAL A 106 8.08 7.12 22.89
CA VAL A 106 7.33 8.36 23.13
C VAL A 106 6.23 8.11 24.16
N TYR A 107 5.52 7.00 24.06
CA TYR A 107 4.46 6.65 25.03
C TYR A 107 4.99 6.57 26.46
N ASP A 108 6.09 5.88 26.69
CA ASP A 108 6.67 5.65 28.03
C ASP A 108 7.21 6.95 28.66
N ARG A 109 7.60 7.94 27.84
CA ARG A 109 8.08 9.27 28.28
C ARG A 109 6.97 10.30 28.46
N THR A 110 5.72 9.91 28.27
CA THR A 110 4.57 10.82 28.42
C THR A 110 3.72 10.45 29.62
N SER A 111 3.00 11.43 30.15
CA SER A 111 2.07 11.25 31.27
C SER A 111 0.79 12.04 31.02
N ASP A 112 -0.34 11.58 31.57
CA ASP A 112 -1.60 12.32 31.49
C ASP A 112 -1.48 13.68 32.19
N GLY A 113 -1.93 14.74 31.52
CA GLY A 113 -1.71 16.14 31.93
C GLY A 113 -0.31 16.66 31.62
N GLY A 114 0.60 15.81 31.13
CA GLY A 114 1.96 16.18 30.73
C GLY A 114 1.99 17.08 29.49
N ARG A 115 3.11 17.78 29.31
CA ARG A 115 3.38 18.58 28.12
C ARG A 115 4.05 17.71 27.06
N LEU A 116 3.66 17.93 25.81
CA LEU A 116 4.25 17.35 24.60
C LEU A 116 4.56 18.48 23.63
N ASP A 117 5.71 18.45 22.97
CA ASP A 117 5.98 19.41 21.90
C ASP A 117 5.62 18.77 20.54
N LEU A 118 4.73 19.43 19.81
CA LEU A 118 4.31 19.03 18.47
C LEU A 118 5.24 19.67 17.44
N ARG A 119 5.68 18.88 16.47
CA ARG A 119 6.31 19.37 15.25
C ARG A 119 5.23 19.54 14.20
N THR A 120 5.11 20.75 13.67
CA THR A 120 4.12 21.09 12.66
C THR A 120 4.78 21.54 11.37
N TRP A 121 4.15 21.18 10.26
CA TRP A 121 4.57 21.59 8.92
C TRP A 121 3.33 22.03 8.16
N ARG A 122 3.29 23.30 7.76
CA ARG A 122 2.11 23.92 7.11
C ARG A 122 0.81 23.73 7.91
N GLY A 123 0.91 23.76 9.24
CA GLY A 123 -0.22 23.60 10.17
C GLY A 123 -0.64 22.16 10.47
N GLU A 124 -0.11 21.17 9.75
CA GLU A 124 -0.33 19.75 10.03
C GLU A 124 0.67 19.25 11.09
N VAL A 125 0.23 18.39 12.02
CA VAL A 125 1.12 17.74 12.99
C VAL A 125 1.87 16.60 12.30
N VAL A 126 3.17 16.79 12.12
CA VAL A 126 4.08 15.85 11.43
C VAL A 126 5.05 15.20 12.39
N GLY A 127 4.99 15.51 13.68
CA GLY A 127 5.74 14.78 14.68
C GLY A 127 5.37 15.17 16.09
N VAL A 128 5.79 14.33 17.03
CA VAL A 128 5.62 14.50 18.46
C VAL A 128 6.97 14.29 19.14
N GLU A 129 7.25 15.10 20.15
CA GLU A 129 8.47 15.06 20.92
C GLU A 129 8.15 15.10 22.42
N ALA A 130 8.60 14.06 23.14
CA ALA A 130 8.45 13.89 24.59
C ALA A 130 9.80 13.54 25.21
N ASP A 131 10.33 14.41 26.07
CA ASP A 131 11.61 14.21 26.77
C ASP A 131 12.73 13.68 25.84
N GLY A 132 12.86 14.28 24.66
CA GLY A 132 13.87 13.92 23.65
C GLY A 132 13.58 12.66 22.84
N ALA A 133 12.49 11.94 23.08
CA ALA A 133 11.99 10.94 22.14
C ALA A 133 11.16 11.64 21.06
N VAL A 134 11.55 11.45 19.80
CA VAL A 134 10.90 12.06 18.65
C VAL A 134 10.27 10.96 17.80
N GLN A 135 9.03 11.17 17.39
CA GLN A 135 8.40 10.38 16.34
C GLN A 135 7.83 11.30 15.28
N LEU A 136 8.18 11.02 14.02
CA LEU A 136 7.63 11.72 12.87
C LEU A 136 6.43 10.95 12.30
N PHE A 137 5.49 11.70 11.74
CA PHE A 137 4.31 11.21 11.06
C PHE A 137 4.33 11.70 9.62
N LEU A 138 3.78 10.88 8.71
CA LEU A 138 3.56 11.33 7.35
C LEU A 138 2.49 12.42 7.33
N PRO A 139 2.74 13.53 6.61
CA PRO A 139 1.72 14.52 6.35
C PRO A 139 0.65 13.92 5.42
N GLU A 140 -0.54 14.50 5.41
CA GLU A 140 -1.67 14.04 4.60
C GLU A 140 -1.36 13.91 3.09
N PRO A 141 -0.56 14.80 2.47
CA PRO A 141 -0.15 14.67 1.08
C PRO A 141 0.52 13.32 0.76
N GLY A 142 1.35 12.78 1.67
CA GLY A 142 1.99 11.48 1.46
C GLY A 142 0.97 10.35 1.35
N ARG A 143 -0.10 10.40 2.15
CA ARG A 143 -1.19 9.41 2.09
C ARG A 143 -1.99 9.52 0.79
N ARG A 144 -2.33 10.75 0.38
CA ARG A 144 -3.06 10.99 -0.89
C ARG A 144 -2.21 10.58 -2.10
N MET A 145 -0.90 10.81 -2.07
CA MET A 145 0.04 10.37 -3.11
C MET A 145 -0.08 8.86 -3.33
N VAL A 146 0.00 8.06 -2.26
CA VAL A 146 -0.14 6.60 -2.33
C VAL A 146 -1.50 6.21 -2.94
N THR A 147 -2.59 6.84 -2.52
CA THR A 147 -3.92 6.59 -3.10
C THR A 147 -3.96 6.85 -4.61
N TRP A 148 -3.36 7.93 -5.10
CA TRP A 148 -3.32 8.22 -6.53
C TRP A 148 -2.40 7.28 -7.32
N PHE A 149 -1.30 6.83 -6.72
CA PHE A 149 -0.48 5.76 -7.30
C PHE A 149 -1.25 4.46 -7.44
N TRP A 150 -2.11 4.11 -6.48
CA TRP A 150 -3.02 2.97 -6.61
C TRP A 150 -3.94 3.12 -7.82
N VAL A 151 -4.54 4.29 -8.03
CA VAL A 151 -5.37 4.56 -9.22
C VAL A 151 -4.58 4.39 -10.52
N ALA A 152 -3.36 4.94 -10.58
CA ALA A 152 -2.49 4.80 -11.75
C ALA A 152 -2.10 3.34 -11.99
N TRP A 153 -1.81 2.58 -10.93
CA TRP A 153 -1.48 1.16 -10.98
C TRP A 153 -2.64 0.31 -11.52
N PHE A 154 -3.87 0.58 -11.08
CA PHE A 154 -5.06 -0.06 -11.64
C PHE A 154 -5.25 0.28 -13.12
N GLY A 155 -5.02 1.54 -13.51
CA GLY A 155 -5.03 1.96 -14.91
C GLY A 155 -4.02 1.21 -15.77
N LEU A 156 -2.79 1.05 -15.27
CA LEU A 156 -1.74 0.26 -15.90
C LEU A 156 -2.15 -1.23 -16.04
N GLY A 157 -2.74 -1.79 -14.99
CA GLY A 157 -3.28 -3.16 -15.03
C GLY A 157 -4.34 -3.35 -16.10
N ALA A 158 -5.30 -2.43 -16.20
CA ALA A 158 -6.35 -2.47 -17.23
C ALA A 158 -5.77 -2.33 -18.65
N LEU A 159 -4.77 -1.46 -18.82
CA LEU A 159 -4.04 -1.28 -20.08
C LEU A 159 -3.33 -2.55 -20.52
N LEU A 160 -2.50 -3.11 -19.64
CA LEU A 160 -1.77 -4.35 -19.90
C LEU A 160 -2.75 -5.49 -20.18
N TRP A 161 -3.87 -5.53 -19.45
CA TRP A 161 -4.91 -6.51 -19.68
C TRP A 161 -5.50 -6.41 -21.09
N ALA A 162 -5.87 -5.21 -21.53
CA ALA A 162 -6.43 -4.99 -22.87
C ALA A 162 -5.40 -5.26 -23.98
N VAL A 163 -4.10 -5.05 -23.75
CA VAL A 163 -3.05 -5.22 -24.76
C VAL A 163 -2.59 -6.67 -24.87
N LEU A 164 -2.23 -7.29 -23.74
CA LEU A 164 -1.54 -8.58 -23.70
C LEU A 164 -2.49 -9.78 -23.77
N PHE A 165 -3.71 -9.63 -23.27
CA PHE A 165 -4.59 -10.78 -23.09
C PHE A 165 -5.86 -10.66 -23.92
N GLY A 166 -6.15 -11.73 -24.65
CA GLY A 166 -7.49 -11.90 -25.18
C GLY A 166 -8.45 -12.38 -24.10
N TRP A 167 -9.73 -11.99 -24.21
CA TRP A 167 -10.85 -12.47 -23.38
C TRP A 167 -10.98 -14.00 -23.24
N TRP A 168 -10.25 -14.78 -24.05
CA TRP A 168 -10.35 -16.24 -24.10
C TRP A 168 -9.58 -16.99 -23.01
N ASP A 169 -8.73 -16.32 -22.22
CA ASP A 169 -8.16 -16.93 -21.03
C ASP A 169 -9.24 -16.97 -19.94
N GLY A 170 -9.87 -18.13 -19.75
CA GLY A 170 -11.09 -18.30 -18.95
C GLY A 170 -11.10 -17.64 -17.56
N PHE A 171 -12.29 -17.47 -16.99
CA PHE A 171 -12.52 -16.72 -15.74
C PHE A 171 -11.59 -17.08 -14.56
N ALA A 172 -11.21 -18.35 -14.40
CA ALA A 172 -10.26 -18.78 -13.37
C ALA A 172 -8.85 -18.15 -13.54
N TRP A 173 -8.40 -17.96 -14.78
CA TRP A 173 -7.17 -17.26 -15.11
C TRP A 173 -7.24 -15.76 -14.82
N VAL A 174 -8.43 -15.16 -14.94
CA VAL A 174 -8.66 -13.75 -14.58
C VAL A 174 -8.48 -13.53 -13.08
N GLY A 175 -9.04 -14.42 -12.25
CA GLY A 175 -8.91 -14.33 -10.79
C GLY A 175 -7.47 -14.40 -10.31
N GLY A 176 -6.69 -15.40 -10.78
CA GLY A 176 -5.28 -15.53 -10.41
C GLY A 176 -4.42 -14.34 -10.86
N ARG A 177 -4.72 -13.75 -12.02
CA ARG A 177 -4.03 -12.56 -12.52
C ARG A 177 -4.37 -11.32 -11.71
N LEU A 178 -5.65 -11.09 -11.38
CA LEU A 178 -6.04 -9.99 -10.51
C LEU A 178 -5.39 -10.11 -9.13
N LEU A 179 -5.31 -11.33 -8.60
CA LEU A 179 -4.64 -11.59 -7.33
C LEU A 179 -3.14 -11.27 -7.41
N ALA A 180 -2.45 -11.74 -8.46
CA ALA A 180 -1.04 -11.43 -8.69
C ALA A 180 -0.81 -9.93 -8.87
N TRP A 181 -1.73 -9.24 -9.56
CA TRP A 181 -1.65 -7.80 -9.78
C TRP A 181 -1.89 -6.99 -8.50
N ALA A 182 -2.88 -7.37 -7.71
CA ALA A 182 -3.15 -6.78 -6.40
C ALA A 182 -2.00 -7.02 -5.42
N PHE A 183 -1.39 -8.20 -5.47
CA PHE A 183 -0.23 -8.54 -4.67
C PHE A 183 0.99 -7.71 -5.06
N LEU A 184 1.29 -7.58 -6.36
CA LEU A 184 2.38 -6.73 -6.84
C LEU A 184 2.15 -5.25 -6.46
N ALA A 185 0.91 -4.78 -6.56
CA ALA A 185 0.51 -3.45 -6.13
C ALA A 185 0.73 -3.23 -4.63
N TRP A 186 0.36 -4.22 -3.81
CA TRP A 186 0.52 -4.17 -2.36
C TRP A 186 2.00 -4.12 -1.98
N VAL A 187 2.84 -4.96 -2.59
CA VAL A 187 4.30 -4.94 -2.41
C VAL A 187 4.86 -3.57 -2.79
N LEU A 188 4.59 -3.08 -4.00
CA LEU A 188 5.12 -1.79 -4.46
C LEU A 188 4.60 -0.60 -3.63
N GLY A 189 3.33 -0.65 -3.20
CA GLY A 189 2.74 0.36 -2.33
C GLY A 189 3.41 0.41 -0.96
N ARG A 190 3.71 -0.77 -0.38
CA ARG A 190 4.44 -0.88 0.87
C ARG A 190 5.87 -0.33 0.73
N LEU A 191 6.62 -0.81 -0.25
CA LEU A 191 7.99 -0.36 -0.54
C LEU A 191 8.06 1.15 -0.79
N GLY A 192 7.13 1.66 -1.59
CA GLY A 192 7.06 3.08 -1.89
C GLY A 192 6.73 3.91 -0.66
N SER A 193 5.85 3.42 0.22
CA SER A 193 5.54 4.11 1.47
C SER A 193 6.73 4.11 2.42
N GLU A 194 7.36 2.97 2.68
CA GLU A 194 8.52 2.86 3.58
C GLU A 194 9.68 3.71 3.06
N ALA A 195 10.00 3.66 1.76
CA ALA A 195 11.05 4.48 1.16
C ALA A 195 10.79 5.99 1.22
N VAL A 196 9.52 6.41 1.24
CA VAL A 196 9.15 7.82 1.39
C VAL A 196 9.25 8.28 2.86
N ILE A 197 8.95 7.38 3.80
CA ILE A 197 8.90 7.68 5.23
C ILE A 197 10.30 7.66 5.85
N GLU A 198 11.01 6.55 5.65
CA GLU A 198 12.25 6.22 6.33
C GLU A 198 13.47 6.59 5.46
N GLY A 199 13.22 6.95 4.19
CA GLY A 199 14.25 6.95 3.17
C GLY A 199 14.56 5.53 2.71
N PHE A 200 15.39 5.38 1.68
CA PHE A 200 15.97 4.06 1.40
C PHE A 200 17.00 3.79 2.47
N ASP A 201 16.59 3.14 3.56
CA ASP A 201 17.51 2.71 4.59
C ASP A 201 18.46 1.68 3.97
N THR A 202 19.75 1.99 3.92
CA THR A 202 20.77 1.25 3.13
C THR A 202 21.15 -0.10 3.75
N GLY A 203 20.24 -0.75 4.48
CA GLY A 203 20.50 -1.94 5.31
C GLY A 203 19.59 -3.14 5.03
N TRP A 204 19.35 -3.94 6.07
CA TRP A 204 18.60 -5.20 5.99
C TRP A 204 17.12 -5.04 5.66
N ALA A 205 16.52 -3.87 5.91
CA ALA A 205 15.14 -3.56 5.53
C ALA A 205 14.96 -3.59 4.00
N LEU A 206 15.82 -2.87 3.26
CA LEU A 206 15.86 -2.91 1.79
C LEU A 206 16.10 -4.33 1.26
N ALA A 207 16.95 -5.11 1.92
CA ALA A 207 17.21 -6.49 1.52
C ALA A 207 15.97 -7.39 1.71
N GLY A 208 15.24 -7.23 2.82
CA GLY A 208 13.97 -7.93 3.07
C GLY A 208 12.90 -7.55 2.06
N ASP A 209 12.83 -6.27 1.72
CA ASP A 209 11.94 -5.68 0.72
C ASP A 209 12.21 -6.20 -0.70
N VAL A 210 13.46 -6.17 -1.13
CA VAL A 210 13.89 -6.72 -2.42
C VAL A 210 13.68 -8.23 -2.46
N ALA A 211 14.00 -8.95 -1.37
CA ALA A 211 13.75 -10.38 -1.27
C ALA A 211 12.24 -10.70 -1.35
N GLY A 212 11.40 -9.90 -0.68
CA GLY A 212 9.94 -10.00 -0.75
C GLY A 212 9.43 -9.80 -2.17
N LEU A 213 9.96 -8.80 -2.88
CA LEU A 213 9.63 -8.52 -4.28
C LEU A 213 10.08 -9.66 -5.21
N VAL A 214 11.30 -10.19 -5.03
CA VAL A 214 11.79 -11.34 -5.80
C VAL A 214 10.94 -12.58 -5.53
N CYS A 215 10.65 -12.89 -4.27
CA CYS A 215 9.76 -13.99 -3.90
C CYS A 215 8.36 -13.81 -4.51
N ALA A 216 7.84 -12.58 -4.54
CA ALA A 216 6.57 -12.27 -5.16
C ALA A 216 6.56 -12.56 -6.67
N PHE A 217 7.60 -12.13 -7.38
CA PHE A 217 7.76 -12.42 -8.81
C PHE A 217 7.93 -13.92 -9.08
N LEU A 218 8.72 -14.62 -8.27
CA LEU A 218 8.90 -16.07 -8.39
C LEU A 218 7.59 -16.82 -8.13
N LEU A 219 6.82 -16.44 -7.12
CA LEU A 219 5.53 -17.04 -6.81
C LEU A 219 4.52 -16.79 -7.95
N ALA A 220 4.43 -15.56 -8.44
CA ALA A 220 3.56 -15.20 -9.56
C ALA A 220 3.94 -15.98 -10.84
N GLY A 221 5.24 -16.07 -11.14
CA GLY A 221 5.77 -16.86 -12.25
C GLY A 221 5.47 -18.35 -12.10
N PHE A 222 5.66 -18.90 -10.91
CA PHE A 222 5.35 -20.31 -10.60
C PHE A 222 3.87 -20.62 -10.79
N ILE A 223 2.97 -19.78 -10.26
CA ILE A 223 1.52 -19.91 -10.44
C ILE A 223 1.17 -19.89 -11.93
N LEU A 224 1.75 -18.96 -12.70
CA LEU A 224 1.59 -18.90 -14.15
C LEU A 224 2.02 -20.20 -14.83
N VAL A 225 3.20 -20.72 -14.51
CA VAL A 225 3.74 -21.97 -15.09
C VAL A 225 2.85 -23.16 -14.76
N VAL A 226 2.51 -23.35 -13.49
CA VAL A 226 1.65 -24.46 -13.04
C VAL A 226 0.29 -24.42 -13.74
N MET A 227 -0.33 -23.25 -13.79
CA MET A 227 -1.63 -23.08 -14.45
C MET A 227 -1.55 -23.35 -15.96
N THR A 228 -0.46 -22.95 -16.64
CA THR A 228 -0.27 -23.29 -18.07
C THR A 228 -0.03 -24.79 -18.28
N GLY A 229 0.68 -25.45 -17.37
CA GLY A 229 0.97 -26.89 -17.43
C GLY A 229 -0.29 -27.76 -17.32
N TYR A 230 -1.20 -27.42 -16.41
CA TYR A 230 -2.47 -28.14 -16.25
C TYR A 230 -3.40 -28.02 -17.47
N GLY A 231 -3.42 -26.85 -18.13
CA GLY A 231 -4.20 -26.66 -19.35
C GLY A 231 -3.70 -27.46 -20.54
N ALA A 232 -2.39 -27.71 -20.62
CA ALA A 232 -1.80 -28.52 -21.69
C ALA A 232 -2.16 -30.00 -21.55
N GLN A 233 -2.13 -30.56 -20.34
CA GLN A 233 -2.47 -31.97 -20.11
C GLN A 233 -3.92 -32.33 -20.44
N GLN A 234 -4.88 -31.43 -20.19
CA GLN A 234 -6.29 -31.71 -20.51
C GLN A 234 -6.57 -31.79 -22.02
N ARG A 235 -5.81 -31.08 -22.87
CA ARG A 235 -6.00 -31.14 -24.33
C ARG A 235 -5.51 -32.43 -24.99
N PHE A 236 -4.58 -33.15 -24.38
CA PHE A 236 -4.01 -34.38 -24.95
C PHE A 236 -4.63 -35.66 -24.36
N GLY A 237 -5.51 -35.56 -23.38
CA GLY A 237 -6.18 -36.71 -22.75
C GLY A 237 -7.46 -37.17 -23.44
N GLU A 238 -8.01 -36.40 -24.38
CA GLU A 238 -9.25 -36.71 -25.11
C GLU A 238 -8.99 -37.25 -26.53
N GLU A 239 -8.04 -38.17 -26.70
CA GLU A 239 -8.00 -38.98 -27.93
C GLU A 239 -9.11 -40.06 -27.83
N PRO A 240 -10.16 -39.99 -28.66
CA PRO A 240 -11.19 -41.03 -28.67
C PRO A 240 -10.58 -42.31 -29.27
N ARG A 241 -10.61 -43.40 -28.49
CA ARG A 241 -10.38 -44.75 -29.00
C ARG A 241 -11.49 -45.19 -29.94
#